data_AF-A0A847F0M7-F1
#
_entry.id   AF-A0A847F0M7-F1
#
_cell.length_a   1.000
_cell.length_b   1.000
_cell.length_c   1.000
_cell.angle_alpha   90.00
_cell.angle_beta   90.00
_cell.angle_gamma   90.00
#
_symmetry.space_group_name_H-M   'P 1'
#
loop_
_entity.id
_entity.type
_entity.pdbx_description
1 polymer ?
#
loop_
_entity_poly.entity_id
_entity_poly.type
_entity_poly.pdbx_seq_one_letter_code
_entity_poly.pdbx_strand_id
1 'polypeptide(L)'
;IHGFHGNQFLNISRQRTSNLDSLFNITIENNTFYRFGGNGTSVRNFIEFTNHMGGVAMNVNINNNLFYKNWEYRSDRFKNFRLHLFNAKDSVHATKIKVDVLNNFFYEDSVMFAAGFDRNLPLTNTSSYTYTGYKAFTKDSLNVTTRLFVDEAKADTTMDLEMYTQSPLMTAGLGGKPIGDPRWYTNTTTPPLWTALTTVKPSSLIVWSNNGLIYLHNAQKPVTIFNVLGQRVGIFTAEQATQGINVKGKGIYLLRTDNETVRVMVR
;
A
#
# COMPACT_ATOMS: atom_id res chain seq x y z
N ILE A 1 8.53 -1.77 4.08
CA ILE A 1 9.18 -2.16 5.37
C ILE A 1 9.74 -3.57 5.19
N HIS A 2 10.97 -3.84 5.64
CA HIS A 2 11.70 -5.10 5.40
C HIS A 2 11.99 -5.83 6.72
N GLY A 3 11.91 -7.17 6.72
CA GLY A 3 12.42 -8.01 7.81
C GLY A 3 11.75 -7.75 9.16
N PHE A 4 10.43 -7.51 9.18
CA PHE A 4 9.75 -7.28 10.43
C PHE A 4 9.52 -8.60 11.19
N HIS A 5 10.40 -8.88 12.15
CA HIS A 5 10.38 -10.07 13.01
C HIS A 5 9.56 -9.90 14.30
N GLY A 6 8.99 -8.71 14.55
CA GLY A 6 8.25 -8.45 15.77
C GLY A 6 6.83 -9.01 15.77
N ASN A 7 6.20 -8.97 16.93
CA ASN A 7 4.80 -9.38 17.08
C ASN A 7 3.80 -8.26 16.72
N GLN A 8 4.31 -7.02 16.50
CA GLN A 8 3.55 -5.76 16.47
C GLN A 8 4.02 -4.82 15.36
N PHE A 9 3.24 -4.63 14.30
CA PHE A 9 3.73 -3.86 13.16
C PHE A 9 3.77 -2.33 13.40
N LEU A 10 2.76 -1.78 14.08
CA LEU A 10 2.74 -0.41 14.58
C LEU A 10 2.36 -0.41 16.07
N ASN A 11 3.27 0.04 16.93
CA ASN A 11 2.98 0.26 18.34
C ASN A 11 2.73 1.75 18.57
N ILE A 12 1.48 2.10 18.85
CA ILE A 12 1.05 3.48 19.05
C ILE A 12 0.78 3.65 20.55
N SER A 13 1.70 4.33 21.23
CA SER A 13 1.53 4.73 22.63
C SER A 13 1.09 6.20 22.69
N ARG A 14 0.04 6.47 23.46
CA ARG A 14 -0.37 7.83 23.81
C ARG A 14 -0.44 7.95 25.33
N GLN A 15 0.12 9.02 25.88
CA GLN A 15 -0.10 9.34 27.27
C GLN A 15 -1.57 9.73 27.48
N ARG A 16 -2.17 9.17 28.52
CA ARG A 16 -3.57 9.40 28.88
C ARG A 16 -3.86 10.90 28.93
N THR A 17 -4.71 11.37 28.02
CA THR A 17 -5.25 12.73 28.04
C THR A 17 -6.56 12.73 28.82
N SER A 18 -6.73 13.70 29.72
CA SER A 18 -8.02 14.00 30.37
C SER A 18 -9.01 14.69 29.42
N ASN A 19 -8.53 15.20 28.28
CA ASN A 19 -9.34 15.83 27.26
C ASN A 19 -10.03 14.75 26.40
N LEU A 20 -11.35 14.64 26.55
CA LEU A 20 -12.18 13.62 25.91
C LEU A 20 -12.59 13.98 24.47
N ASP A 21 -12.34 15.20 23.99
CA ASP A 21 -12.92 15.72 22.74
C ASP A 21 -12.03 15.58 21.48
N SER A 22 -10.85 14.95 21.58
CA SER A 22 -9.95 14.83 20.41
C SER A 22 -10.30 13.63 19.53
N LEU A 23 -10.73 13.86 18.28
CA LEU A 23 -10.75 12.83 17.22
C LEU A 23 -9.31 12.52 16.78
N PHE A 24 -8.99 11.23 16.69
CA PHE A 24 -7.69 10.76 16.19
C PHE A 24 -7.82 10.08 14.82
N ASN A 25 -6.86 10.30 13.92
CA ASN A 25 -6.85 9.70 12.59
C ASN A 25 -5.51 9.01 12.32
N ILE A 26 -5.57 7.74 11.92
CA ILE A 26 -4.42 7.00 11.38
C ILE A 26 -4.68 6.77 9.90
N THR A 27 -3.68 7.05 9.05
CA THR A 27 -3.72 6.68 7.63
C THR A 27 -2.46 5.92 7.26
N ILE A 28 -2.66 4.72 6.72
CA ILE A 28 -1.63 3.84 6.19
C ILE A 28 -1.98 3.62 4.72
N GLU A 29 -1.36 4.40 3.83
CA GLU A 29 -1.62 4.28 2.38
C GLU A 29 -0.37 4.02 1.55
N ASN A 30 -0.54 3.27 0.46
CA ASN A 30 0.50 3.10 -0.57
C ASN A 30 1.81 2.49 -0.04
N ASN A 31 1.73 1.61 0.96
CA ASN A 31 2.88 0.90 1.50
C ASN A 31 3.01 -0.49 0.91
N THR A 32 4.25 -0.97 0.80
CA THR A 32 4.57 -2.38 0.56
C THR A 32 5.07 -3.02 1.85
N PHE A 33 4.29 -3.98 2.35
CA PHE A 33 4.59 -4.84 3.48
C PHE A 33 5.10 -6.17 2.95
N TYR A 34 6.37 -6.46 3.20
CA TYR A 34 7.01 -7.67 2.71
C TYR A 34 7.54 -8.50 3.86
N ARG A 35 7.31 -9.82 3.81
CA ARG A 35 7.89 -10.79 4.75
C ARG A 35 7.65 -10.32 6.20
N PHE A 36 6.40 -9.99 6.48
CA PHE A 36 5.97 -9.48 7.77
C PHE A 36 5.43 -10.62 8.62
N GLY A 37 5.68 -10.56 9.93
CA GLY A 37 5.32 -11.62 10.86
C GLY A 37 6.55 -12.39 11.34
N GLY A 38 6.53 -12.81 12.60
CA GLY A 38 7.65 -13.50 13.24
C GLY A 38 7.31 -14.91 13.73
N ASN A 39 8.35 -15.66 14.07
CA ASN A 39 8.42 -17.10 14.41
C ASN A 39 7.81 -17.55 15.75
N GLY A 40 6.75 -16.89 16.21
CA GLY A 40 6.19 -17.10 17.54
C GLY A 40 4.82 -17.75 17.51
N THR A 41 4.46 -18.36 18.65
CA THR A 41 3.14 -18.94 18.88
C THR A 41 2.09 -17.91 19.29
N SER A 42 2.40 -16.61 19.30
CA SER A 42 1.46 -15.55 19.69
C SER A 42 0.79 -14.91 18.49
N VAL A 43 -0.48 -14.53 18.65
CA VAL A 43 -1.24 -13.73 17.67
C VAL A 43 -0.44 -12.50 17.24
N ARG A 44 -0.53 -12.14 15.96
CA ARG A 44 0.16 -10.99 15.36
C ARG A 44 -0.82 -9.88 15.08
N ASN A 45 -0.47 -8.66 15.45
CA ASN A 45 -1.31 -7.48 15.26
C ASN A 45 -0.64 -6.48 14.32
N PHE A 46 -1.42 -5.93 13.39
CA PHE A 46 -0.95 -4.90 12.48
C PHE A 46 -0.82 -3.54 13.20
N ILE A 47 -1.77 -3.23 14.07
CA ILE A 47 -1.74 -2.07 14.95
C ILE A 47 -1.96 -2.56 16.38
N GLU A 48 -1.16 -2.06 17.31
CA GLU A 48 -1.33 -2.31 18.73
C GLU A 48 -1.30 -0.99 19.51
N PHE A 49 -2.25 -0.85 20.43
CA PHE A 49 -2.34 0.31 21.31
C PHE A 49 -1.89 -0.10 22.71
N THR A 50 -0.67 0.26 23.07
CA THR A 50 -0.08 -0.14 24.36
C THR A 50 -0.69 0.58 25.57
N ASN A 51 -1.45 1.66 25.35
CA ASN A 51 -2.11 2.44 26.38
C ASN A 51 -3.53 2.82 25.96
N HIS A 52 -4.38 3.18 26.93
CA HIS A 52 -5.69 3.76 26.63
C HIS A 52 -5.52 5.06 25.85
N MET A 53 -5.98 5.08 24.60
CA MET A 53 -5.76 6.19 23.66
C MET A 53 -6.42 7.52 24.11
N GLY A 54 -7.53 7.45 24.86
CA GLY A 54 -8.31 8.63 25.23
C GLY A 54 -9.01 9.27 24.02
N GLY A 55 -10.03 10.09 24.27
CA GLY A 55 -10.85 10.72 23.21
C GLY A 55 -12.13 9.95 22.87
N VAL A 56 -13.10 10.67 22.28
CA VAL A 56 -14.44 10.17 21.91
C VAL A 56 -14.42 9.19 20.72
N ALA A 57 -13.51 9.36 19.75
CA ALA A 57 -13.48 8.52 18.55
C ALA A 57 -12.10 8.46 17.87
N MET A 58 -11.90 7.42 17.05
CA MET A 58 -10.74 7.25 16.18
C MET A 58 -11.18 6.77 14.78
N ASN A 59 -10.54 7.27 13.73
CA ASN A 59 -10.64 6.71 12.38
C ASN A 59 -9.30 6.09 11.96
N VAL A 60 -9.35 4.90 11.38
CA VAL A 60 -8.19 4.17 10.87
C VAL A 60 -8.42 3.83 9.40
N ASN A 61 -7.61 4.41 8.53
CA ASN A 61 -7.66 4.17 7.09
C ASN A 61 -6.43 3.36 6.67
N ILE A 62 -6.65 2.19 6.08
CA ILE A 62 -5.61 1.29 5.58
C ILE A 62 -5.93 1.04 4.13
N ASN A 63 -5.30 1.80 3.24
CA ASN A 63 -5.73 1.86 1.85
C ASN A 63 -4.59 1.63 0.87
N ASN A 64 -4.86 1.01 -0.28
CA ASN A 64 -3.89 0.90 -1.38
C ASN A 64 -2.56 0.25 -0.99
N ASN A 65 -2.51 -0.60 0.05
CA ASN A 65 -1.27 -1.24 0.46
C ASN A 65 -1.10 -2.60 -0.21
N LEU A 66 0.15 -2.97 -0.49
CA LEU A 66 0.56 -4.30 -0.93
C LEU A 66 1.05 -5.09 0.28
N PHE A 67 0.41 -6.21 0.57
CA PHE A 67 0.86 -7.19 1.55
C PHE A 67 1.40 -8.42 0.82
N TYR A 68 2.73 -8.56 0.81
CA TYR A 68 3.46 -9.59 0.09
C TYR A 68 4.20 -10.52 1.05
N LYS A 69 3.66 -11.74 1.23
CA LYS A 69 4.23 -12.86 1.99
C LYS A 69 4.47 -12.63 3.49
N ASN A 70 4.22 -13.69 4.27
CA ASN A 70 4.67 -13.80 5.66
C ASN A 70 6.04 -14.52 5.71
N TRP A 71 6.84 -14.27 6.76
CA TRP A 71 8.16 -14.88 6.99
C TRP A 71 8.13 -16.43 6.99
N GLU A 72 7.13 -17.06 7.60
CA GLU A 72 7.08 -18.52 7.76
C GLU A 72 5.88 -19.17 7.07
N TYR A 73 5.69 -18.85 5.79
CA TYR A 73 4.66 -19.43 4.94
C TYR A 73 4.68 -20.99 4.88
N ARG A 74 5.81 -21.63 5.18
CA ARG A 74 6.04 -23.05 4.85
C ARG A 74 6.16 -24.00 6.05
N SER A 75 5.70 -23.62 7.24
CA SER A 75 5.73 -24.56 8.36
C SER A 75 4.34 -24.85 8.91
N ASP A 76 3.97 -26.12 8.81
CA ASP A 76 2.98 -26.81 9.65
C ASP A 76 3.24 -26.62 11.16
N ARG A 77 4.45 -26.18 11.53
CA ARG A 77 4.88 -25.91 12.90
C ARG A 77 4.29 -24.63 13.51
N PHE A 78 3.91 -23.62 12.73
CA PHE A 78 3.42 -22.35 13.30
C PHE A 78 1.94 -22.11 12.97
N LYS A 79 1.08 -22.24 13.98
CA LYS A 79 -0.40 -22.09 13.84
C LYS A 79 -0.89 -20.63 13.76
N ASN A 80 -0.02 -19.65 14.04
CA ASN A 80 -0.39 -18.23 14.22
C ASN A 80 0.28 -17.29 13.21
N PHE A 81 0.42 -17.74 11.96
CA PHE A 81 1.00 -16.98 10.84
C PHE A 81 0.07 -15.88 10.28
N ARG A 82 -1.06 -15.58 10.90
CA ARG A 82 -2.10 -14.72 10.33
C ARG A 82 -2.19 -13.41 11.12
N LEU A 83 -2.30 -12.30 10.39
CA LEU A 83 -2.20 -10.94 10.92
C LEU A 83 -3.59 -10.35 11.20
N HIS A 84 -3.88 -10.07 12.46
CA HIS A 84 -5.09 -9.34 12.88
C HIS A 84 -4.87 -7.85 12.76
N LEU A 85 -5.95 -7.07 12.63
CA LEU A 85 -5.80 -5.62 12.58
C LEU A 85 -5.39 -5.05 13.95
N PHE A 86 -6.08 -5.46 15.01
CA PHE A 86 -5.82 -5.03 16.39
C PHE A 86 -5.65 -6.21 17.35
N ASN A 87 -5.00 -5.97 18.48
CA ASN A 87 -4.87 -6.95 19.55
C ASN A 87 -6.26 -7.27 20.16
N ALA A 88 -6.53 -8.55 20.40
CA ALA A 88 -7.75 -8.99 21.07
C ALA A 88 -7.84 -8.50 22.52
N LYS A 89 -6.69 -8.27 23.18
CA LYS A 89 -6.60 -7.77 24.57
C LYS A 89 -6.73 -6.25 24.70
N ASP A 90 -6.70 -5.51 23.60
CA ASP A 90 -6.99 -4.06 23.58
C ASP A 90 -8.50 -3.78 23.79
N SER A 91 -9.25 -4.78 24.25
CA SER A 91 -10.71 -4.87 24.27
C SER A 91 -11.43 -3.94 25.24
N VAL A 92 -10.74 -2.96 25.84
CA VAL A 92 -11.34 -2.00 26.78
C VAL A 92 -10.88 -0.57 26.46
N HIS A 93 -11.07 -0.15 25.21
CA HIS A 93 -11.05 1.26 24.87
C HIS A 93 -12.48 1.80 24.90
N ALA A 94 -12.74 2.85 25.69
CA ALA A 94 -14.00 3.59 25.63
C ALA A 94 -14.17 4.34 24.29
N THR A 95 -13.06 4.54 23.57
CA THR A 95 -13.01 5.19 22.27
C THR A 95 -13.59 4.27 21.18
N LYS A 96 -14.61 4.75 20.47
CA LYS A 96 -15.16 4.04 19.29
C LYS A 96 -14.19 4.19 18.11
N ILE A 97 -13.79 3.07 17.50
CA ILE A 97 -12.88 3.09 16.34
C ILE A 97 -13.62 2.70 15.07
N LYS A 98 -13.57 3.59 14.07
CA LYS A 98 -14.03 3.35 12.71
C LYS A 98 -12.85 2.96 11.83
N VAL A 99 -13.06 1.97 10.97
CA VAL A 99 -11.99 1.37 10.19
C VAL A 99 -12.39 1.24 8.73
N ASP A 100 -11.57 1.81 7.86
CA ASP A 100 -11.62 1.59 6.42
C ASP A 100 -10.40 0.77 5.99
N VAL A 101 -10.65 -0.38 5.38
CA VAL A 101 -9.61 -1.21 4.74
C VAL A 101 -9.95 -1.31 3.26
N LEU A 102 -9.49 -0.36 2.45
CA LEU A 102 -9.94 -0.21 1.06
C LEU A 102 -8.82 -0.40 0.04
N ASN A 103 -9.09 -1.22 -0.96
CA ASN A 103 -8.25 -1.45 -2.13
C ASN A 103 -6.81 -1.89 -1.78
N ASN A 104 -6.65 -2.65 -0.70
CA ASN A 104 -5.38 -3.32 -0.40
C ASN A 104 -5.29 -4.61 -1.20
N PHE A 105 -4.09 -5.03 -1.55
CA PHE A 105 -3.84 -6.30 -2.21
C PHE A 105 -3.07 -7.24 -1.29
N PHE A 106 -3.56 -8.47 -1.15
CA PHE A 106 -2.98 -9.52 -0.32
C PHE A 106 -2.50 -10.66 -1.22
N TYR A 107 -1.19 -10.89 -1.25
CA TYR A 107 -0.56 -11.90 -2.11
C TYR A 107 -0.55 -13.28 -1.41
N GLU A 108 -1.27 -14.24 -1.99
CA GLU A 108 -1.39 -15.64 -1.55
C GLU A 108 -2.05 -15.85 -0.18
N ASP A 109 -2.39 -17.11 0.10
CA ASP A 109 -3.03 -17.56 1.35
C ASP A 109 -2.20 -17.26 2.61
N SER A 110 -0.89 -17.02 2.43
CA SER A 110 0.07 -16.69 3.50
C SER A 110 -0.28 -15.42 4.28
N VAL A 111 -1.11 -14.55 3.69
CA VAL A 111 -1.61 -13.32 4.30
C VAL A 111 -3.11 -13.41 4.59
N MET A 112 -3.73 -14.54 4.27
CA MET A 112 -5.18 -14.69 4.28
C MET A 112 -5.70 -15.25 5.61
N PHE A 113 -6.67 -14.51 6.17
CA PHE A 113 -7.75 -14.85 7.09
C PHE A 113 -7.49 -15.97 8.10
N ALA A 114 -7.49 -15.66 9.40
CA ALA A 114 -7.46 -16.67 10.47
C ALA A 114 -8.66 -17.63 10.41
N ALA A 115 -8.48 -18.86 10.90
CA ALA A 115 -9.57 -19.83 10.95
C ALA A 115 -10.74 -19.21 11.74
N GLY A 116 -11.93 -19.19 11.13
CA GLY A 116 -13.11 -18.53 11.70
C GLY A 116 -13.32 -17.07 11.28
N PHE A 117 -12.49 -16.51 10.41
CA PHE A 117 -12.68 -15.16 9.85
C PHE A 117 -12.94 -15.18 8.35
N ASP A 118 -13.70 -14.19 7.89
CA ASP A 118 -14.18 -13.98 6.52
C ASP A 118 -13.55 -12.74 5.85
N ARG A 119 -12.51 -12.15 6.45
CA ARG A 119 -11.69 -11.08 5.84
C ARG A 119 -10.19 -11.13 6.23
N ASN A 120 -9.33 -10.55 5.38
CA ASN A 120 -7.95 -10.19 5.76
C ASN A 120 -8.00 -9.10 6.84
N LEU A 121 -6.93 -9.02 7.66
CA LEU A 121 -6.82 -8.09 8.78
C LEU A 121 -8.06 -8.08 9.67
N PRO A 122 -8.58 -9.24 10.13
CA PRO A 122 -9.86 -9.25 10.85
C PRO A 122 -9.85 -8.39 12.13
N LEU A 123 -11.01 -7.85 12.47
CA LEU A 123 -11.25 -7.22 13.78
C LEU A 123 -11.52 -8.33 14.81
N THR A 124 -10.78 -8.31 15.89
CA THR A 124 -10.87 -9.30 16.98
C THR A 124 -11.87 -8.91 18.06
N ASN A 125 -12.21 -7.63 18.18
CA ASN A 125 -13.25 -7.11 19.08
C ASN A 125 -14.20 -6.17 18.32
N THR A 126 -15.31 -6.70 17.83
CA THR A 126 -16.28 -5.93 17.03
C THR A 126 -17.23 -5.06 17.87
N SER A 127 -17.16 -5.15 19.20
CA SER A 127 -17.99 -4.29 20.09
C SER A 127 -17.46 -2.86 20.19
N SER A 128 -16.14 -2.68 20.08
CA SER A 128 -15.45 -1.37 20.12
C SER A 128 -14.99 -0.90 18.74
N TYR A 129 -14.86 -1.83 17.78
CA TYR A 129 -14.30 -1.58 16.45
C TYR A 129 -15.34 -1.90 15.37
N THR A 130 -15.49 -1.01 14.42
CA THR A 130 -16.44 -1.20 13.32
C THR A 130 -15.78 -0.91 11.99
N TYR A 131 -15.89 -1.86 11.06
CA TYR A 131 -15.62 -1.61 9.66
C TYR A 131 -16.64 -0.63 9.10
N THR A 132 -16.17 0.51 8.61
CA THR A 132 -16.97 1.46 7.83
C THR A 132 -16.86 1.20 6.33
N GLY A 133 -15.77 0.55 5.91
CA GLY A 133 -15.56 0.12 4.53
C GLY A 133 -14.53 -1.01 4.46
N TYR A 134 -14.79 -2.00 3.60
CA TYR A 134 -13.85 -3.08 3.36
C TYR A 134 -13.84 -3.46 1.88
N LYS A 135 -12.66 -3.39 1.27
CA LYS A 135 -12.38 -3.89 -0.07
C LYS A 135 -10.94 -4.35 -0.13
N ALA A 136 -10.75 -5.63 -0.43
CA ALA A 136 -9.45 -6.25 -0.55
C ALA A 136 -9.36 -6.99 -1.89
N PHE A 137 -8.16 -7.05 -2.43
CA PHE A 137 -7.85 -7.75 -3.65
C PHE A 137 -6.92 -8.92 -3.36
N THR A 138 -7.18 -10.02 -4.02
CA THR A 138 -6.35 -11.22 -4.14
C THR A 138 -5.99 -11.44 -5.61
N LYS A 139 -5.07 -12.38 -5.90
CA LYS A 139 -4.78 -12.76 -7.29
C LYS A 139 -6.05 -13.16 -8.03
N ASP A 140 -6.88 -14.01 -7.41
CA ASP A 140 -8.13 -14.49 -7.99
C ASP A 140 -9.13 -13.35 -8.24
N SER A 141 -9.27 -12.42 -7.30
CA SER A 141 -10.19 -11.27 -7.46
C SER A 141 -9.80 -10.34 -8.62
N LEU A 142 -8.53 -10.35 -9.01
CA LEU A 142 -7.99 -9.56 -10.11
C LEU A 142 -7.71 -10.41 -11.37
N ASN A 143 -8.09 -11.69 -11.36
CA ASN A 143 -7.82 -12.66 -12.42
C ASN A 143 -6.33 -12.70 -12.83
N VAL A 144 -5.46 -12.60 -11.83
CA VAL A 144 -4.01 -12.60 -11.97
C VAL A 144 -3.54 -14.06 -12.04
N THR A 145 -3.44 -14.59 -13.26
CA THR A 145 -3.04 -15.99 -13.53
C THR A 145 -1.53 -16.19 -13.69
N THR A 146 -0.76 -15.11 -13.90
CA THR A 146 0.70 -15.15 -14.04
C THR A 146 1.45 -14.62 -12.80
N ARG A 147 2.78 -14.47 -12.90
CA ARG A 147 3.64 -13.88 -11.85
C ARG A 147 3.50 -12.37 -11.83
N LEU A 148 3.16 -11.77 -10.68
CA LEU A 148 2.98 -10.32 -10.53
C LEU A 148 4.31 -9.54 -10.56
N PHE A 149 5.40 -10.22 -10.24
CA PHE A 149 6.73 -9.66 -10.11
C PHE A 149 7.62 -10.10 -11.27
N VAL A 150 8.55 -9.23 -11.66
CA VAL A 150 9.51 -9.46 -12.75
C VAL A 150 10.36 -10.72 -12.49
N ASP A 151 10.80 -10.91 -11.25
CA ASP A 151 11.48 -12.12 -10.79
C ASP A 151 10.94 -12.52 -9.42
N GLU A 152 9.98 -13.44 -9.41
CA GLU A 152 9.34 -13.87 -8.18
C GLU A 152 10.29 -14.63 -7.22
N ALA A 153 11.31 -15.31 -7.75
CA ALA A 153 12.29 -16.01 -6.93
C ALA A 153 13.26 -15.04 -6.23
N LYS A 154 13.62 -13.93 -6.90
CA LYS A 154 14.35 -12.82 -6.28
C LYS A 154 13.48 -11.98 -5.37
N ALA A 155 12.24 -11.69 -5.75
CA ALA A 155 11.24 -11.09 -4.86
C ALA A 155 11.11 -11.92 -3.56
N ASP A 156 11.29 -13.23 -3.65
CA ASP A 156 11.30 -14.13 -2.50
C ASP A 156 12.57 -14.13 -1.68
N THR A 157 13.70 -13.61 -2.15
CA THR A 157 14.99 -13.76 -1.45
C THR A 157 15.74 -12.46 -1.20
N THR A 158 15.62 -11.46 -2.08
CA THR A 158 16.44 -10.25 -2.08
C THR A 158 15.64 -8.94 -1.97
N MET A 159 14.30 -9.00 -1.95
CA MET A 159 13.42 -7.82 -1.99
C MET A 159 13.51 -7.02 -3.32
N ASP A 160 13.94 -7.67 -4.40
CA ASP A 160 13.78 -7.12 -5.74
C ASP A 160 12.31 -7.28 -6.18
N LEU A 161 11.44 -6.50 -5.52
CA LEU A 161 10.01 -6.43 -5.78
C LEU A 161 9.77 -5.50 -6.96
N GLU A 162 10.22 -5.92 -8.13
CA GLU A 162 9.86 -5.24 -9.35
C GLU A 162 8.51 -5.75 -9.83
N MET A 163 7.53 -4.86 -9.95
CA MET A 163 6.21 -5.14 -10.51
C MET A 163 6.08 -4.47 -11.87
N TYR A 164 5.34 -5.10 -12.78
CA TYR A 164 5.06 -4.49 -14.07
C TYR A 164 4.07 -3.34 -13.92
N THR A 165 4.35 -2.19 -14.55
CA THR A 165 3.39 -1.07 -14.68
C THR A 165 2.09 -1.49 -15.38
N GLN A 166 2.13 -2.53 -16.23
CA GLN A 166 0.96 -3.11 -16.89
C GLN A 166 0.15 -4.04 -15.97
N SER A 167 0.62 -4.30 -14.74
CA SER A 167 -0.14 -5.04 -13.74
C SER A 167 -1.47 -4.35 -13.42
N PRO A 168 -2.56 -5.09 -13.20
CA PRO A 168 -3.81 -4.51 -12.71
C PRO A 168 -3.63 -3.74 -11.39
N LEU A 169 -2.60 -4.06 -10.60
CA LEU A 169 -2.29 -3.39 -9.34
C LEU A 169 -1.91 -1.92 -9.50
N MET A 170 -1.39 -1.50 -10.66
CA MET A 170 -0.97 -0.12 -10.91
C MET A 170 -2.14 0.88 -10.84
N THR A 171 -3.37 0.39 -10.98
CA THR A 171 -4.57 1.25 -11.09
C THR A 171 -5.75 0.78 -10.23
N ALA A 172 -5.60 -0.33 -9.51
CA ALA A 172 -6.66 -0.91 -8.69
C ALA A 172 -6.92 -0.14 -7.38
N GLY A 173 -6.01 0.77 -6.97
CA GLY A 173 -6.15 1.58 -5.76
C GLY A 173 -7.30 2.60 -5.83
N LEU A 174 -7.67 3.14 -4.66
CA LEU A 174 -8.64 4.24 -4.54
C LEU A 174 -8.22 5.41 -5.44
N GLY A 175 -9.18 5.92 -6.21
CA GLY A 175 -8.94 7.00 -7.17
C GLY A 175 -8.07 6.61 -8.36
N GLY A 176 -7.87 5.31 -8.64
CA GLY A 176 -7.02 4.85 -9.73
C GLY A 176 -5.51 4.86 -9.39
N LYS A 177 -5.16 5.01 -8.10
CA LYS A 177 -3.78 4.97 -7.62
C LYS A 177 -3.18 3.55 -7.69
N PRO A 178 -1.84 3.41 -7.65
CA PRO A 178 -1.20 2.11 -7.50
C PRO A 178 -1.52 1.45 -6.16
N ILE A 179 -1.50 0.12 -6.12
CA ILE A 179 -1.43 -0.64 -4.87
C ILE A 179 0.03 -0.89 -4.51
N GLY A 180 0.38 -0.67 -3.25
CA GLY A 180 1.77 -0.69 -2.79
C GLY A 180 2.50 0.61 -3.09
N ASP A 181 3.80 0.61 -2.78
CA ASP A 181 4.67 1.76 -3.04
C ASP A 181 4.95 1.85 -4.56
N PRO A 182 4.64 3.00 -5.21
CA PRO A 182 4.81 3.17 -6.65
C PRO A 182 6.23 2.93 -7.16
N ARG A 183 7.26 3.05 -6.30
CA ARG A 183 8.66 2.86 -6.68
C ARG A 183 9.00 1.42 -7.09
N TRP A 184 8.15 0.47 -6.75
CA TRP A 184 8.28 -0.94 -7.13
C TRP A 184 7.81 -1.21 -8.57
N TYR A 185 7.11 -0.28 -9.22
CA TYR A 185 6.63 -0.48 -10.59
C TYR A 185 7.70 -0.09 -11.62
N THR A 186 7.96 -0.98 -12.58
CA THR A 186 8.96 -0.82 -13.63
C THR A 186 8.41 -1.13 -15.03
N ASN A 187 8.98 -0.47 -16.04
CA ASN A 187 8.69 -0.62 -17.47
C ASN A 187 9.77 -1.49 -18.13
N THR A 188 9.80 -2.80 -17.87
CA THR A 188 10.72 -3.71 -18.57
C THR A 188 10.00 -4.54 -19.64
N THR A 189 10.76 -4.94 -20.66
CA THR A 189 10.37 -5.04 -22.07
C THR A 189 9.55 -6.26 -22.51
N THR A 190 9.07 -7.12 -21.61
CA THR A 190 8.10 -8.16 -21.99
C THR A 190 7.23 -8.54 -20.80
N PRO A 191 6.11 -7.82 -20.54
CA PRO A 191 5.19 -8.17 -19.47
C PRO A 191 4.46 -9.48 -19.79
N PRO A 192 4.12 -10.31 -18.78
CA PRO A 192 3.12 -11.36 -18.93
C PRO A 192 1.77 -10.75 -19.36
N LEU A 193 1.00 -11.47 -20.17
CA LEU A 193 -0.35 -11.05 -20.55
C LEU A 193 -1.30 -11.14 -19.34
N TRP A 194 -1.95 -10.02 -18.99
CA TRP A 194 -2.96 -9.94 -17.93
C TRP A 194 -4.32 -9.56 -18.51
N THR A 195 -5.40 -10.16 -17.99
CA THR A 195 -6.78 -9.78 -18.35
C THR A 195 -7.52 -9.35 -17.10
N ALA A 196 -7.58 -8.04 -16.84
CA ALA A 196 -8.35 -7.49 -15.72
C ALA A 196 -9.86 -7.46 -16.06
N LEU A 197 -10.71 -8.07 -15.22
CA LEU A 197 -12.17 -8.10 -15.40
C LEU A 197 -12.84 -6.73 -15.27
N THR A 198 -12.21 -5.79 -14.58
CA THR A 198 -12.66 -4.40 -14.47
C THR A 198 -11.46 -3.50 -14.63
N THR A 199 -11.24 -3.01 -15.84
CA THR A 199 -10.40 -1.83 -16.06
C THR A 199 -11.13 -0.65 -15.44
N VAL A 200 -10.79 -0.28 -14.20
CA VAL A 200 -11.01 1.10 -13.79
C VAL A 200 -10.09 1.90 -14.70
N LYS A 201 -10.64 2.53 -15.75
CA LYS A 201 -9.88 3.49 -16.56
C LYS A 201 -9.33 4.51 -15.56
N PRO A 202 -8.00 4.59 -15.36
CA PRO A 202 -7.44 5.46 -14.35
C PRO A 202 -7.64 6.87 -14.90
N SER A 203 -8.49 7.66 -14.25
CA SER A 203 -8.77 9.03 -14.65
C SER A 203 -7.78 10.03 -14.05
N SER A 204 -6.74 9.58 -13.34
CA SER A 204 -5.72 10.44 -12.71
C SER A 204 -4.31 10.13 -13.20
N LEU A 205 -3.54 11.18 -13.48
CA LEU A 205 -2.11 11.10 -13.79
C LEU A 205 -1.38 10.53 -12.57
N ILE A 206 -0.50 9.54 -12.75
CA ILE A 206 0.32 8.98 -11.66
C ILE A 206 1.75 9.42 -11.87
N VAL A 207 2.36 10.10 -10.89
CA VAL A 207 3.71 10.67 -11.03
C VAL A 207 4.60 10.22 -9.88
N TRP A 208 5.82 9.78 -10.18
CA TRP A 208 6.84 9.45 -9.19
C TRP A 208 8.25 9.75 -9.72
N SER A 209 9.26 9.63 -8.85
CA SER A 209 10.66 9.73 -9.25
C SER A 209 11.46 8.51 -8.76
N ASN A 210 12.40 8.04 -9.56
CA ASN A 210 13.36 7.02 -9.18
C ASN A 210 14.72 7.28 -9.83
N ASN A 211 15.83 7.16 -9.08
CA ASN A 211 17.19 7.33 -9.57
C ASN A 211 17.43 8.60 -10.43
N GLY A 212 16.92 9.75 -9.98
CA GLY A 212 17.05 11.02 -10.73
C GLY A 212 16.13 11.17 -11.94
N LEU A 213 15.32 10.17 -12.26
CA LEU A 213 14.33 10.20 -13.33
C LEU A 213 12.93 10.48 -12.76
N ILE A 214 12.09 11.16 -13.53
CA ILE A 214 10.67 11.35 -13.25
C ILE A 214 9.86 10.45 -14.20
N TYR A 215 8.91 9.72 -13.65
CA TYR A 215 8.03 8.83 -14.41
C TYR A 215 6.58 9.29 -14.28
N LEU A 216 5.85 9.21 -15.38
CA LEU A 216 4.42 9.47 -15.43
C LEU A 216 3.70 8.30 -16.08
N HIS A 217 2.63 7.84 -15.43
CA HIS A 217 1.71 6.86 -15.98
C HIS A 217 0.38 7.52 -16.33
N ASN A 218 -0.31 6.96 -17.31
CA ASN A 218 -1.62 7.41 -17.82
C ASN A 218 -1.62 8.81 -18.43
N ALA A 219 -0.45 9.39 -18.73
CA ALA A 219 -0.36 10.58 -19.56
C ALA A 219 -0.90 10.24 -20.96
N GLN A 220 -2.02 10.86 -21.34
CA GLN A 220 -2.60 10.72 -22.69
C GLN A 220 -2.10 11.81 -23.65
N LYS A 221 -1.42 12.82 -23.11
CA LYS A 221 -0.95 14.01 -23.82
C LYS A 221 0.46 14.38 -23.37
N PRO A 222 1.18 15.20 -24.16
CA PRO A 222 2.48 15.71 -23.75
C PRO A 222 2.44 16.43 -22.39
N VAL A 223 3.53 16.29 -21.64
CA VAL A 223 3.72 16.86 -20.31
C VAL A 223 4.78 17.94 -20.40
N THR A 224 4.47 19.10 -19.82
CA THR A 224 5.46 20.18 -19.63
C THR A 224 6.00 20.12 -18.21
N ILE A 225 7.32 20.12 -18.04
CA ILE A 225 7.97 20.11 -16.74
C ILE A 225 8.57 21.49 -16.44
N PHE A 226 8.39 21.95 -15.21
CA PHE A 226 8.97 23.17 -14.65
C PHE A 226 9.80 22.84 -13.42
N ASN A 227 10.89 23.58 -13.20
CA ASN A 227 11.66 23.53 -11.95
C ASN A 227 11.01 24.44 -10.87
N VAL A 228 11.59 24.45 -9.67
CA VAL A 228 11.11 25.30 -8.55
C VAL A 228 11.11 26.80 -8.84
N LEU A 229 11.91 27.26 -9.80
CA LEU A 229 11.99 28.65 -10.21
C LEU A 229 10.93 29.00 -11.28
N GLY A 230 10.05 28.06 -11.61
CA GLY A 230 9.04 28.23 -12.67
C GLY A 230 9.62 28.17 -14.09
N GLN A 231 10.89 27.80 -14.25
CA GLN A 231 11.51 27.69 -15.56
C GLN A 231 11.12 26.37 -16.21
N ARG A 232 10.73 26.43 -17.50
CA ARG A 232 10.40 25.24 -18.28
C ARG A 232 11.66 24.41 -18.52
N VAL A 233 11.68 23.20 -17.97
CA VAL A 233 12.73 22.19 -18.17
C VAL A 233 12.58 21.54 -19.55
N GLY A 234 11.35 21.24 -19.97
CA GLY A 234 11.08 20.62 -21.26
C GLY A 234 9.62 20.26 -21.47
N ILE A 235 9.30 19.83 -22.69
CA ILE A 235 8.03 19.22 -23.06
C ILE A 235 8.35 17.80 -23.53
N PHE A 236 7.67 16.82 -22.95
CA PHE A 236 7.91 15.41 -23.20
C PHE A 236 6.62 14.75 -23.67
N THR A 237 6.74 13.85 -24.64
CA THR A 237 5.61 13.04 -25.08
C THR A 237 5.14 12.12 -23.95
N ALA A 238 3.90 11.62 -24.05
CA ALA A 238 3.38 10.63 -23.12
C ALA A 238 4.30 9.41 -23.00
N GLU A 239 4.83 8.94 -24.12
CA GLU A 239 5.73 7.78 -24.19
C GLU A 239 7.07 8.02 -23.49
N GLN A 240 7.70 9.18 -23.71
CA GLN A 240 8.90 9.58 -22.97
C GLN A 240 8.63 9.71 -21.47
N ALA A 241 7.44 10.17 -21.10
CA ALA A 241 7.03 10.31 -19.72
C ALA A 241 6.89 8.96 -19.01
N THR A 242 6.43 7.91 -19.71
CA THR A 242 6.42 6.54 -19.19
C THR A 242 7.83 5.94 -19.11
N GLN A 243 8.69 6.20 -20.08
CA GLN A 243 10.06 5.63 -20.13
C GLN A 243 11.02 6.26 -19.10
N GLY A 244 10.67 7.43 -18.55
CA GLY A 244 11.45 8.12 -17.54
C GLY A 244 12.15 9.35 -18.12
N ILE A 245 11.89 10.50 -17.50
CA ILE A 245 12.41 11.80 -17.90
C ILE A 245 13.59 12.14 -16.99
N ASN A 246 14.76 12.28 -17.58
CA ASN A 246 15.94 12.76 -16.87
C ASN A 246 15.84 14.26 -16.65
N VAL A 247 15.70 14.66 -15.39
CA VAL A 247 15.77 16.07 -14.99
C VAL A 247 17.12 16.35 -14.34
N LYS A 248 17.72 17.47 -14.69
CA LYS A 248 19.04 17.85 -14.19
C LYS A 248 18.97 18.22 -12.70
N GLY A 249 19.21 17.23 -11.85
CA GLY A 249 19.45 17.41 -10.41
C GLY A 249 18.26 17.05 -9.53
N LYS A 250 18.58 16.83 -8.25
CA LYS A 250 17.60 16.57 -7.19
C LYS A 250 16.84 17.85 -6.86
N GLY A 251 15.54 17.75 -6.61
CA GLY A 251 14.71 18.92 -6.36
C GLY A 251 13.23 18.69 -6.58
N ILE A 252 12.44 19.75 -6.40
CA ILE A 252 11.01 19.72 -6.66
C ILE A 252 10.76 20.16 -8.11
N TYR A 253 9.88 19.43 -8.79
CA TYR A 253 9.46 19.72 -10.14
C TYR A 253 7.94 19.77 -10.21
N LEU A 254 7.45 20.64 -11.09
CA LEU A 254 6.03 20.79 -11.41
C LEU A 254 5.78 20.19 -12.79
N LEU A 255 4.80 19.31 -12.91
CA LEU A 255 4.41 18.67 -14.15
C LEU A 255 3.03 19.16 -14.53
N ARG A 256 2.89 19.65 -15.76
CA ARG A 256 1.64 20.17 -16.28
C ARG A 256 1.22 19.40 -17.51
N THR A 257 0.00 18.90 -17.48
CA THR A 257 -0.77 18.45 -18.66
C THR A 257 -1.90 19.44 -18.91
N ASP A 258 -2.64 19.27 -20.00
CA ASP A 258 -3.81 20.11 -20.30
C ASP A 258 -4.89 20.06 -19.20
N ASN A 259 -4.95 18.95 -18.44
CA ASN A 259 -6.06 18.67 -17.52
C ASN A 259 -5.63 18.67 -16.04
N GLU A 260 -4.33 18.58 -15.76
CA GLU A 260 -3.82 18.37 -14.40
C GLU A 260 -2.43 18.98 -14.21
N THR A 261 -2.16 19.47 -13.00
CA THR A 261 -0.83 19.88 -12.55
C THR A 261 -0.43 19.07 -11.32
N VAL A 262 0.71 18.40 -11.38
CA VAL A 262 1.22 17.51 -10.33
C VAL A 262 2.61 17.95 -9.90
N ARG A 263 2.88 17.91 -8.59
CA ARG A 263 4.21 18.16 -8.02
C ARG A 263 4.91 16.82 -7.75
N VAL A 264 6.19 16.73 -8.12
CA VAL A 264 7.06 15.60 -7.76
C VAL A 264 8.33 16.09 -7.09
N MET A 265 8.87 15.31 -6.16
CA MET A 265 10.19 15.54 -5.58
C MET A 265 11.14 14.46 -6.08
N VAL A 266 12.17 14.87 -6.81
CA VAL A 266 13.23 14.02 -7.32
C VAL A 266 14.34 13.92 -6.29
N ARG A 267 14.63 12.70 -5.85
CA ARG A 267 15.63 12.36 -4.85
C ARG A 267 16.92 11.81 -5.44
#